data_AF-A0AAN8S7L1-F1
#
_entry.id   AF-A0AAN8S7L1-F1
#
_cell.length_a   1.000
_cell.length_b   1.000
_cell.length_c   1.000
_cell.angle_alpha   90.00
_cell.angle_beta   90.00
_cell.angle_gamma   90.00
#
_symmetry.space_group_name_H-M   'P 1'
#
loop_
_entity.id
_entity.type
_entity.pdbx_description
1 polymer ?
#
loop_
_entity_poly.entity_id
_entity_poly.type
_entity_poly.pdbx_seq_one_letter_code
_entity_poly.pdbx_strand_id
1 'polypeptide(L)'
;MHHIIVACSEATQKNKRQVYDNDAILEDNYKELFLDIKEENKTQFLEQDTKKGEYEFGYQISSDGTFHHENRAPDGVTYGCYGYIDAYGTPIEYYYVSDGWGYRIVTPNTPVEIFYHVHEQASHEHNEENQSNGNTNSHQHNEHHQHHGDIVEWNDLKFPKHCLDRNTHQNKPGSAYPAR
;
A
#
# COMPACT_ATOMS: atom_id res chain seq x y z
N MET A 1 0.35 29.72 -9.59
CA MET A 1 0.82 28.49 -8.93
C MET A 1 -0.03 28.31 -7.70
N HIS A 2 -0.94 27.34 -7.68
CA HIS A 2 -1.83 27.13 -6.53
C HIS A 2 -1.09 26.29 -5.49
N HIS A 3 -0.74 26.90 -4.37
CA HIS A 3 -0.24 26.21 -3.19
C HIS A 3 -1.40 25.45 -2.54
N ILE A 4 -1.33 24.11 -2.54
CA ILE A 4 -2.21 23.29 -1.72
C ILE A 4 -1.65 23.35 -0.31
N ILE A 5 -2.16 24.29 0.48
CA ILE A 5 -2.00 24.27 1.93
C ILE A 5 -2.96 23.20 2.44
N VAL A 6 -2.43 22.07 2.92
CA VAL A 6 -3.22 21.11 3.70
C VAL A 6 -3.58 21.80 5.00
N ALA A 7 -4.76 22.42 5.04
CA ALA A 7 -5.31 22.97 6.26
C ALA A 7 -5.92 21.83 7.08
N CYS A 8 -5.31 21.51 8.22
CA CYS A 8 -6.04 20.82 9.30
C CYS A 8 -7.13 21.77 9.79
N SER A 9 -8.40 21.50 9.48
CA SER A 9 -9.50 22.12 10.21
C SER A 9 -9.65 21.43 11.56
N GLU A 10 -9.86 22.23 12.60
CA GLU A 10 -10.01 21.76 13.98
C GLU A 10 -11.28 20.92 14.15
N ALA A 11 -11.17 19.60 13.91
CA ALA A 11 -12.21 18.66 14.26
C ALA A 11 -12.19 18.36 15.76
N THR A 12 -13.35 18.52 16.39
CA THR A 12 -13.57 18.28 17.82
C THR A 12 -13.31 16.81 18.16
N GLN A 13 -12.14 16.53 18.75
CA GLN A 13 -11.76 15.20 19.22
C GLN A 13 -12.73 14.74 20.32
N LYS A 14 -13.68 13.85 20.00
CA LYS A 14 -14.32 13.00 21.02
C LYS A 14 -13.35 11.88 21.38
N ASN A 15 -12.38 12.28 22.20
CA ASN A 15 -11.38 11.47 22.86
C ASN A 15 -12.03 10.30 23.63
N LYS A 16 -11.99 9.07 23.08
CA LYS A 16 -12.00 7.87 23.93
C LYS A 16 -10.55 7.62 24.34
N ARG A 17 -10.24 8.08 25.55
CA ARG A 17 -8.99 7.80 26.28
C ARG A 17 -8.62 6.32 26.19
N GLN A 18 -7.44 6.03 25.68
CA GLN A 18 -6.50 5.14 26.35
C GLN A 18 -5.26 6.00 26.64
N VAL A 19 -5.21 6.52 27.87
CA VAL A 19 -4.02 7.12 28.45
C VAL A 19 -3.08 5.96 28.75
N TYR A 20 -1.89 5.92 28.16
CA TYR A 20 -0.82 5.11 28.74
C TYR A 20 -0.30 5.86 29.96
N ASP A 21 -0.53 5.29 31.14
CA ASP A 21 0.09 5.71 32.40
C ASP A 21 1.62 5.65 32.23
N ASN A 22 2.27 6.79 32.46
CA ASN A 22 3.72 6.87 32.60
C ASN A 22 4.07 6.45 34.03
N ASP A 23 4.23 5.15 34.30
CA ASP A 23 4.97 4.63 35.46
C ASP A 23 5.14 3.09 35.37
N ALA A 24 5.99 2.61 34.44
CA ALA A 24 6.76 1.37 34.60
C ALA A 24 7.72 1.20 33.40
N ILE A 25 9.02 1.23 33.67
CA ILE A 25 10.04 0.76 32.73
C ILE A 25 9.82 -0.74 32.51
N LEU A 26 9.34 -1.10 31.33
CA LEU A 26 9.43 -2.46 30.79
C LEU A 26 9.99 -2.36 29.37
N GLU A 27 11.22 -2.82 29.20
CA GLU A 27 11.72 -3.31 27.92
C GLU A 27 10.67 -4.30 27.38
N ASP A 28 10.25 -4.16 26.12
CA ASP A 28 9.20 -4.93 25.39
C ASP A 28 7.82 -4.27 25.12
N ASN A 29 7.63 -2.97 25.34
CA ASN A 29 6.37 -2.32 24.93
C ASN A 29 6.28 -2.10 23.40
N TYR A 30 5.62 -3.05 22.73
CA TYR A 30 4.94 -2.93 21.44
C TYR A 30 4.11 -1.63 21.39
N LYS A 31 4.25 -0.84 20.33
CA LYS A 31 3.44 0.36 20.14
C LYS A 31 2.52 0.13 18.95
N GLU A 32 1.35 -0.45 19.24
CA GLU A 32 0.25 -0.44 18.29
C GLU A 32 -0.33 0.99 18.26
N LEU A 33 -0.29 1.65 17.11
CA LEU A 33 -0.87 2.98 16.93
C LEU A 33 -2.24 2.83 16.26
N PHE A 34 -3.29 3.24 16.96
CA PHE A 34 -4.65 3.32 16.44
C PHE A 34 -5.14 4.76 16.44
N LEU A 35 -5.56 5.26 15.28
CA LEU A 35 -6.11 6.58 15.09
C LEU A 35 -7.41 6.47 14.28
N ASP A 36 -8.49 7.07 14.76
CA ASP A 36 -9.77 7.16 14.07
C ASP A 36 -10.26 8.62 14.19
N ILE A 37 -10.28 9.33 13.06
CA ILE A 37 -10.69 10.73 12.95
C ILE A 37 -12.00 10.77 12.18
N LYS A 38 -13.04 11.29 12.83
CA LYS A 38 -14.38 11.46 12.26
C LYS A 38 -14.78 12.92 12.29
N GLU A 39 -14.94 13.47 11.10
CA GLU A 39 -15.50 14.80 10.85
C GLU A 39 -16.84 14.64 10.13
N GLU A 40 -17.58 15.74 9.96
CA GLU A 40 -18.89 15.70 9.31
C GLU A 40 -18.83 15.11 7.89
N ASN A 41 -17.79 15.45 7.12
CA ASN A 41 -17.64 15.08 5.72
C ASN A 41 -16.41 14.19 5.45
N LYS A 42 -15.71 13.74 6.49
CA LYS A 42 -14.47 12.98 6.36
C LYS A 42 -14.34 11.93 7.44
N THR A 43 -13.99 10.71 7.05
CA THR A 43 -13.54 9.66 7.96
C THR A 43 -12.12 9.27 7.59
N GLN A 44 -11.25 9.09 8.59
CA GLN A 44 -9.86 8.68 8.39
C GLN A 44 -9.44 7.74 9.50
N PHE A 45 -8.64 6.73 9.17
CA PHE A 45 -8.10 5.79 10.14
C PHE A 45 -6.65 5.40 9.84
N LEU A 46 -5.94 4.98 10.88
CA LEU A 46 -4.61 4.38 10.81
C LEU A 46 -4.49 3.33 11.92
N GLU A 47 -4.05 2.14 11.55
CA GLU A 47 -3.61 1.07 12.42
C GLU A 47 -2.18 0.70 12.01
N GLN A 48 -1.24 0.66 12.95
CA GLN A 48 0.16 0.39 12.63
C GLN A 48 0.84 -0.47 13.71
N ASP A 49 1.51 -1.54 13.27
CA ASP A 49 2.47 -2.31 14.06
C ASP A 49 3.88 -1.83 13.73
N THR A 50 4.48 -1.04 14.63
CA THR A 50 5.80 -0.44 14.43
C THR A 50 6.95 -1.45 14.39
N LYS A 51 6.77 -2.68 14.88
CA LYS A 51 7.83 -3.72 14.87
C LYS A 51 7.81 -4.52 13.57
N LYS A 52 6.63 -4.87 13.08
CA LYS A 52 6.48 -5.65 11.83
C LYS A 52 6.53 -4.78 10.57
N GLY A 53 6.35 -3.47 10.71
CA GLY A 53 6.21 -2.57 9.57
C GLY A 53 4.88 -2.74 8.82
N GLU A 54 3.93 -3.43 9.43
CA GLU A 54 2.57 -3.62 8.94
C GLU A 54 1.73 -2.40 9.30
N TYR A 55 0.85 -2.00 8.40
CA TYR A 55 -0.12 -0.94 8.66
C TYR A 55 -1.39 -1.13 7.84
N GLU A 56 -2.47 -0.54 8.31
CA GLU A 56 -3.69 -0.30 7.56
C GLU A 56 -4.05 1.17 7.69
N PHE A 57 -4.33 1.82 6.57
CA PHE A 57 -4.63 3.24 6.51
C PHE A 57 -5.78 3.47 5.54
N GLY A 58 -6.60 4.48 5.84
CA GLY A 58 -7.49 4.98 4.81
C GLY A 58 -8.22 6.25 5.18
N TYR A 59 -8.86 6.83 4.17
CA TYR A 59 -9.78 7.93 4.32
C TYR A 59 -10.90 7.88 3.29
N GLN A 60 -12.01 8.52 3.63
CA GLN A 60 -13.15 8.73 2.75
C GLN A 60 -13.68 10.15 2.97
N ILE A 61 -13.94 10.85 1.88
CA ILE A 61 -14.51 12.20 1.85
C ILE A 61 -15.90 12.11 1.23
N SER A 62 -16.92 12.43 2.01
CA SER A 62 -18.32 12.28 1.60
C SER A 62 -18.75 13.32 0.56
N SER A 63 -18.10 14.48 0.48
CA SER A 63 -18.52 15.60 -0.37
C SER A 63 -18.30 15.38 -1.86
N ASP A 64 -17.22 14.70 -2.23
CA ASP A 64 -16.81 14.44 -3.62
C ASP A 64 -16.65 12.94 -3.91
N GLY A 65 -16.84 12.08 -2.90
CA GLY A 65 -16.68 10.64 -3.01
C GLY A 65 -15.23 10.19 -3.16
N THR A 66 -14.26 11.06 -2.86
CA THR A 66 -12.84 10.70 -2.89
C THR A 66 -12.50 9.77 -1.73
N PHE A 67 -11.78 8.68 -2.01
CA PHE A 67 -11.33 7.74 -1.00
C PHE A 67 -9.98 7.11 -1.34
N HIS A 68 -9.32 6.60 -0.32
CA HIS A 68 -8.11 5.79 -0.44
C HIS A 68 -8.04 4.85 0.76
N HIS A 69 -7.83 3.57 0.51
CA HIS A 69 -7.54 2.55 1.52
C HIS A 69 -6.30 1.77 1.09
N GLU A 70 -5.40 1.51 2.04
CA GLU A 70 -4.15 0.80 1.81
C GLU A 70 -3.78 -0.03 3.03
N ASN A 71 -3.19 -1.20 2.81
CA ASN A 71 -2.50 -1.94 3.85
C ASN A 71 -1.13 -2.43 3.38
N ARG A 72 -0.19 -2.46 4.31
CA ARG A 72 1.11 -3.10 4.18
C ARG A 72 1.03 -4.44 4.89
N ALA A 73 0.98 -5.51 4.10
CA ALA A 73 0.78 -6.85 4.62
C ALA A 73 2.10 -7.48 5.13
N PRO A 74 2.01 -8.58 5.92
CA PRO A 74 3.19 -9.28 6.45
C PRO A 74 4.14 -9.82 5.38
N ASP A 75 3.70 -9.92 4.13
CA ASP A 75 4.48 -10.47 3.01
C ASP A 75 5.44 -9.47 2.38
N GLY A 76 5.49 -8.23 2.84
CA GLY A 76 6.36 -7.26 2.16
C GLY A 76 5.66 -6.47 1.04
N VAL A 77 4.36 -6.67 0.81
CA VAL A 77 3.62 -5.99 -0.25
C VAL A 77 2.60 -5.01 0.32
N THR A 78 2.43 -3.88 -0.38
CA THR A 78 1.36 -2.92 -0.14
C THR A 78 0.22 -3.18 -1.13
N TYR A 79 -1.00 -3.31 -0.62
CA TYR A 79 -2.22 -3.46 -1.42
C TYR A 79 -3.14 -2.29 -1.11
N GLY A 80 -3.80 -1.75 -2.13
CA GLY A 80 -4.73 -0.66 -1.87
C GLY A 80 -5.69 -0.38 -3.01
N CYS A 81 -6.63 0.50 -2.71
CA CYS A 81 -7.57 1.05 -3.66
C CYS A 81 -7.77 2.52 -3.41
N TYR A 82 -8.05 3.28 -4.47
CA TYR A 82 -8.44 4.67 -4.36
C TYR A 82 -9.43 4.99 -5.48
N GLY A 83 -10.22 6.03 -5.25
CA GLY A 83 -11.26 6.40 -6.20
C GLY A 83 -11.84 7.77 -5.91
N TYR A 84 -12.69 8.20 -6.84
CA TYR A 84 -13.38 9.49 -6.82
C TYR A 84 -14.60 9.43 -7.74
N ILE A 85 -15.48 10.43 -7.64
CA ILE A 85 -16.59 10.61 -8.58
C ILE A 85 -16.14 11.57 -9.69
N ASP A 86 -16.23 11.14 -10.95
CA ASP A 86 -15.84 11.98 -12.09
C ASP A 86 -16.84 13.12 -12.37
N ALA A 87 -16.52 13.98 -13.33
CA ALA A 87 -17.36 15.13 -13.70
C ALA A 87 -18.76 14.75 -14.23
N TYR A 88 -18.97 13.49 -14.63
CA TYR A 88 -20.25 12.96 -15.09
C TYR A 88 -21.03 12.25 -13.96
N GLY A 89 -20.50 12.21 -12.75
CA GLY A 89 -21.10 11.50 -11.62
C GLY A 89 -20.79 10.00 -11.61
N THR A 90 -19.82 9.55 -12.40
CA THR A 90 -19.42 8.13 -12.47
C THR A 90 -18.36 7.84 -11.42
N PRO A 91 -18.55 6.83 -10.54
CA PRO A 91 -17.51 6.41 -9.61
C PRO A 91 -16.37 5.75 -10.40
N ILE A 92 -15.15 6.24 -10.15
CA ILE A 92 -13.91 5.68 -10.66
C ILE A 92 -13.17 5.07 -9.48
N GLU A 93 -12.67 3.86 -9.68
CA GLU A 93 -11.95 3.09 -8.68
C GLU A 93 -10.77 2.39 -9.33
N TYR A 94 -9.64 2.42 -8.65
CA TYR A 94 -8.41 1.76 -9.03
C TYR A 94 -7.95 0.88 -7.88
N TYR A 95 -7.50 -0.32 -8.23
CA TYR A 95 -6.83 -1.25 -7.33
C TYR A 95 -5.36 -1.29 -7.69
N TYR A 96 -4.48 -1.37 -6.70
CA TYR A 96 -3.05 -1.40 -6.95
C TYR A 96 -2.31 -2.30 -5.98
N VAL A 97 -1.13 -2.69 -6.43
CA VAL A 97 -0.11 -3.34 -5.61
C VAL A 97 1.18 -2.52 -5.71
N SER A 98 1.93 -2.47 -4.62
CA SER A 98 3.29 -1.93 -4.59
C SER A 98 4.18 -2.91 -3.86
N ASP A 99 5.07 -3.56 -4.60
CA ASP A 99 5.97 -4.62 -4.15
C ASP A 99 7.40 -4.35 -4.62
N GLY A 100 8.25 -5.37 -4.71
CA GLY A 100 9.63 -5.29 -5.17
C GLY A 100 9.82 -4.81 -6.61
N TRP A 101 8.76 -4.80 -7.43
CA TRP A 101 8.74 -4.23 -8.78
C TRP A 101 8.16 -2.80 -8.80
N GLY A 102 7.75 -2.28 -7.64
CA GLY A 102 7.14 -0.97 -7.47
C GLY A 102 5.62 -0.98 -7.68
N TYR A 103 5.09 0.22 -7.83
CA TYR A 103 3.65 0.47 -7.90
C TYR A 103 3.06 0.12 -9.28
N ARG A 104 1.91 -0.55 -9.29
CA ARG A 104 1.11 -0.77 -10.51
C ARG A 104 -0.38 -0.94 -10.21
N ILE A 105 -1.21 -0.48 -11.13
CA ILE A 105 -2.65 -0.77 -11.14
C ILE A 105 -2.87 -2.22 -11.55
N VAL A 106 -3.80 -2.88 -10.86
CA VAL A 106 -4.20 -4.25 -11.14
C VAL A 106 -5.69 -4.31 -11.49
N THR A 107 -6.04 -5.27 -12.34
CA THR A 107 -7.41 -5.43 -12.82
C THR A 107 -8.18 -6.38 -11.89
N PRO A 108 -9.37 -5.99 -11.41
CA PRO A 108 -10.22 -6.89 -10.65
C PRO A 108 -10.45 -8.24 -11.32
N ASN A 109 -10.47 -9.30 -10.52
CA ASN A 109 -10.67 -10.70 -10.96
C ASN A 109 -9.59 -11.22 -11.93
N THR A 110 -8.41 -10.61 -11.94
CA THR A 110 -7.25 -11.09 -12.72
C THR A 110 -6.11 -11.47 -11.78
N PRO A 111 -5.40 -12.59 -12.02
CA PRO A 111 -4.20 -12.92 -11.26
C PRO A 111 -3.13 -11.85 -11.41
N VAL A 112 -2.34 -11.64 -10.36
CA VAL A 112 -1.26 -10.65 -10.32
C VAL A 112 0.04 -11.34 -9.97
N GLU A 113 1.09 -11.12 -10.75
CA GLU A 113 2.45 -11.53 -10.42
C GLU A 113 3.01 -10.60 -9.34
N ILE A 114 3.45 -11.15 -8.20
CA ILE A 114 3.93 -10.41 -7.02
C ILE A 114 5.43 -10.65 -6.82
N PHE A 115 6.18 -9.57 -6.61
CA PHE A 115 7.63 -9.59 -6.44
C PHE A 115 8.00 -9.29 -4.99
N TYR A 116 8.33 -10.30 -4.20
CA TYR A 116 8.63 -10.12 -2.76
C TYR A 116 10.02 -9.53 -2.48
N HIS A 117 10.95 -9.61 -3.44
CA HIS A 117 12.29 -9.05 -3.32
C HIS A 117 12.42 -7.78 -4.15
N VAL A 118 13.00 -6.73 -3.56
CA VAL A 118 13.33 -5.51 -4.31
C VAL A 118 14.30 -5.91 -5.41
N HIS A 119 13.97 -5.57 -6.66
CA HIS A 119 14.94 -5.65 -7.72
C HIS A 119 15.99 -4.55 -7.48
N GLU A 120 17.01 -4.87 -6.69
CA GLU A 120 18.25 -4.11 -6.73
C GLU A 120 18.75 -4.27 -8.16
N GLN A 121 18.71 -3.20 -8.94
CA GLN A 121 19.51 -3.13 -10.16
C GLN A 121 20.88 -3.58 -9.70
N ALA A 122 21.32 -4.76 -10.13
CA ALA A 122 22.63 -5.28 -9.81
C ALA A 122 23.63 -4.21 -10.26
N SER A 123 23.97 -3.31 -9.35
CA SER A 123 25.02 -2.35 -9.51
C SER A 123 26.24 -3.22 -9.46
N HIS A 124 26.71 -3.57 -10.65
CA HIS A 124 28.07 -3.95 -10.96
C HIS A 124 28.98 -3.81 -9.74
N GLU A 125 29.16 -4.89 -9.00
CA GLU A 125 30.31 -5.04 -8.13
C GLU A 125 31.52 -5.08 -9.06
N HIS A 126 32.01 -3.91 -9.46
CA HIS A 126 33.41 -3.77 -9.80
C HIS A 126 34.17 -3.91 -8.48
N ASN A 127 34.47 -5.16 -8.11
CA ASN A 127 35.63 -5.44 -7.29
C ASN A 127 36.84 -4.83 -8.01
N GLU A 128 37.29 -3.66 -7.55
CA GLU A 128 38.66 -3.22 -7.78
C GLU A 128 39.59 -4.08 -6.91
N GLU A 129 39.71 -5.36 -7.25
CA GLU A 129 40.82 -6.18 -6.78
C GLU A 129 42.03 -5.90 -7.66
N ASN A 130 43.09 -5.45 -6.99
CA ASN A 130 44.40 -5.19 -7.57
C ASN A 130 44.85 -6.32 -8.52
N GLN A 131 45.28 -5.90 -9.70
CA GLN A 131 45.92 -6.75 -10.70
C GLN A 131 47.12 -7.50 -10.12
N SER A 132 47.02 -8.82 -10.10
CA SER A 132 48.19 -9.70 -10.26
C SER A 132 47.80 -10.97 -11.00
N ASN A 133 48.06 -10.95 -12.31
CA ASN A 133 48.38 -12.08 -13.19
C ASN A 133 47.92 -13.50 -12.77
N GLY A 134 46.97 -14.04 -13.54
CA GLY A 134 46.69 -15.47 -13.54
C GLY A 134 45.75 -15.88 -14.68
N ASN A 135 46.32 -16.35 -15.78
CA ASN A 135 45.63 -16.94 -16.93
C ASN A 135 44.86 -18.22 -16.53
N THR A 136 43.53 -18.24 -16.64
CA THR A 136 42.74 -19.46 -16.84
C THR A 136 41.50 -19.20 -17.69
N ASN A 137 41.43 -19.86 -18.85
CA ASN A 137 40.21 -20.01 -19.64
C ASN A 137 39.18 -20.83 -18.85
N SER A 138 38.01 -20.26 -18.54
CA SER A 138 36.85 -21.00 -18.06
C SER A 138 35.57 -20.27 -18.45
N HIS A 139 34.55 -21.04 -18.80
CA HIS A 139 33.43 -20.69 -19.64
C HIS A 139 32.50 -19.60 -19.09
N GLN A 140 32.08 -18.69 -19.98
CA GLN A 140 31.00 -17.72 -19.76
C GLN A 140 29.71 -18.44 -19.35
N HIS A 141 29.35 -18.36 -18.08
CA HIS A 141 27.98 -18.58 -17.64
C HIS A 141 27.27 -17.23 -17.66
N ASN A 142 26.51 -16.97 -18.73
CA ASN A 142 25.49 -15.93 -18.73
C ASN A 142 24.35 -16.43 -17.83
N GLU A 143 24.49 -16.26 -16.51
CA GLU A 143 23.37 -16.46 -15.59
C GLU A 143 22.41 -15.29 -15.77
N HIS A 144 21.45 -15.45 -16.68
CA HIS A 144 20.30 -14.56 -16.77
C HIS A 144 19.46 -14.79 -15.52
N HIS A 145 19.63 -13.94 -14.51
CA HIS A 145 18.74 -13.92 -13.35
C HIS A 145 17.32 -13.65 -13.83
N GLN A 146 16.49 -14.70 -13.85
CA GLN A 146 15.07 -14.58 -14.16
C GLN A 146 14.38 -14.02 -12.93
N HIS A 147 14.22 -12.71 -12.89
CA HIS A 147 13.43 -12.01 -11.89
C HIS A 147 11.93 -12.25 -12.19
N HIS A 148 11.42 -13.42 -11.82
CA HIS A 148 9.99 -13.73 -11.88
C HIS A 148 9.37 -13.58 -10.49
N GLY A 149 8.14 -13.10 -10.45
CA GLY A 149 7.34 -13.04 -9.23
C GLY A 149 6.45 -14.29 -9.09
N ASP A 150 5.69 -14.33 -7.99
CA ASP A 150 4.70 -15.37 -7.73
C ASP A 150 3.33 -14.93 -8.27
N ILE A 151 2.67 -15.78 -9.05
CA ILE A 151 1.30 -15.51 -9.53
C ILE A 151 0.33 -15.73 -8.36
N VAL A 152 -0.34 -14.65 -7.93
CA VAL A 152 -1.34 -14.66 -6.86
C VAL A 152 -2.72 -14.39 -7.47
N GLU A 153 -3.69 -15.24 -7.14
CA GLU A 153 -5.07 -15.08 -7.58
C GLU A 153 -5.73 -13.86 -6.95
N TRP A 154 -6.69 -13.24 -7.65
CA TRP A 154 -7.34 -12.00 -7.20
C TRP A 154 -7.89 -12.08 -5.76
N ASN A 155 -8.52 -13.21 -5.41
CA ASN A 155 -9.13 -13.40 -4.09
C ASN A 155 -8.10 -13.66 -2.98
N ASP A 156 -6.86 -13.99 -3.34
CA ASP A 156 -5.77 -14.25 -2.40
C ASP A 156 -4.90 -12.99 -2.18
N LEU A 157 -5.12 -11.93 -2.96
CA LEU A 157 -4.52 -10.62 -2.74
C LEU A 157 -5.06 -10.00 -1.45
N LYS A 158 -4.17 -9.40 -0.66
CA LYS A 158 -4.48 -8.93 0.71
C LYS A 158 -5.06 -7.52 0.72
N PHE A 159 -5.97 -7.21 -0.19
CA PHE A 159 -6.62 -5.90 -0.22
C PHE A 159 -7.32 -5.56 1.11
N PRO A 160 -7.33 -4.29 1.52
CA PRO A 160 -8.15 -3.83 2.64
C PRO A 160 -9.62 -4.21 2.43
N LYS A 161 -10.34 -4.54 3.49
CA LYS A 161 -11.77 -4.92 3.41
C LYS A 161 -12.60 -3.85 2.72
N HIS A 162 -12.30 -2.59 3.01
CA HIS A 162 -12.94 -1.43 2.39
C HIS A 162 -12.81 -1.37 0.87
N CYS A 163 -11.80 -2.02 0.28
CA CYS A 163 -11.64 -2.11 -1.18
C CYS A 163 -12.53 -3.18 -1.83
N LEU A 164 -12.93 -4.19 -1.06
CA LEU A 164 -13.71 -5.34 -1.56
C LEU A 164 -15.21 -5.22 -1.25
N ASP A 165 -15.55 -4.38 -0.27
CA ASP A 165 -16.93 -4.12 0.13
C ASP A 165 -17.65 -3.30 -0.95
N ARG A 166 -18.35 -4.00 -1.85
CA ARG A 166 -19.18 -3.36 -2.88
C ARG A 166 -20.25 -2.44 -2.30
N ASN A 167 -20.60 -2.60 -1.02
CA ASN A 167 -21.63 -1.81 -0.33
C ASN A 167 -21.15 -0.46 0.20
N THR A 168 -19.84 -0.25 0.42
CA THR A 168 -19.31 1.02 0.94
C THR A 168 -19.26 2.13 -0.11
N HIS A 169 -19.41 1.77 -1.38
CA HIS A 169 -19.42 2.69 -2.53
C HIS A 169 -20.78 2.73 -3.27
N GLN A 170 -21.77 1.97 -2.80
CA GLN A 170 -23.06 1.71 -3.49
C GLN A 170 -24.22 2.63 -3.12
N ASN A 171 -23.97 3.91 -2.85
CA ASN A 171 -25.03 4.91 -3.00
C ASN A 171 -25.26 5.28 -4.48
N LYS A 172 -25.46 4.27 -5.36
CA LYS A 172 -26.34 4.27 -6.54
C LYS A 172 -26.23 2.95 -7.35
N PRO A 173 -27.34 2.51 -8.00
CA PRO A 173 -27.39 1.22 -8.69
C PRO A 173 -26.80 1.31 -10.10
N GLY A 174 -25.96 0.32 -10.44
CA GLY A 174 -25.58 -0.02 -11.80
C GLY A 174 -24.27 0.61 -12.29
N SER A 175 -23.17 -0.14 -12.17
CA SER A 175 -22.07 -0.01 -13.11
C SER A 175 -21.28 -1.33 -13.13
N ALA A 176 -21.41 -2.05 -14.24
CA ALA A 176 -20.47 -3.08 -14.62
C ALA A 176 -19.21 -2.36 -15.10
N TYR A 177 -18.08 -2.54 -14.42
CA TYR A 177 -16.80 -1.98 -14.83
C TYR A 177 -16.44 -2.51 -16.24
N PRO A 178 -16.29 -1.66 -17.27
CA PRO A 178 -15.69 -2.09 -18.50
C PRO A 178 -14.19 -2.26 -18.29
N ALA A 179 -13.67 -3.44 -18.62
CA ALA A 179 -12.23 -3.62 -18.86
C ALA A 179 -11.83 -2.71 -20.03
N ARG A 180 -10.77 -1.94 -19.85
CA ARG A 180 -10.16 -1.14 -20.91
C ARG A 180 -9.09 -1.94 -21.63
#